data_AF-A0A945EE53-F1
#
_entry.id   AF-A0A945EE53-F1
#
_cell.length_a   1.000
_cell.length_b   1.000
_cell.length_c   1.000
_cell.angle_alpha   90.00
_cell.angle_beta   90.00
_cell.angle_gamma   90.00
#
_symmetry.space_group_name_H-M   'P 1'
#
loop_
_entity.id
_entity.type
_entity.pdbx_description
1 polymer ?
#
loop_
_entity_poly.entity_id
_entity_poly.type
_entity_poly.pdbx_seq_one_letter_code
_entity_poly.pdbx_strand_id
1 'polypeptide(L)'
;YLNKNDRIYYHNIFNWGGQLDGFSPVKSTYEPNLPCVSLWSLFVIFGDGRVPLCNIDYNNRYPLGDITNSSIEDIWRSSLLNRYRKLHLGNKKSDISICQECNVWDEGTENDDFLSDKYAQDIKLQTKLL
;
A
#
# COMPACT_ATOMS: atom_id res chain seq x y z
N TYR A 1 -20.28 25.87 -4.73
CA TYR A 1 -18.99 26.47 -5.12
C TYR A 1 -18.10 26.53 -3.89
N LEU A 2 -16.81 26.21 -4.05
CA LEU A 2 -15.86 26.13 -2.95
C LEU A 2 -15.73 27.48 -2.23
N ASN A 3 -15.55 27.47 -0.91
CA ASN A 3 -15.33 28.64 -0.06
C ASN A 3 -13.91 28.61 0.55
N LYS A 4 -13.54 29.68 1.27
CA LYS A 4 -12.20 29.88 1.84
C LYS A 4 -11.74 28.85 2.88
N ASN A 5 -12.66 28.07 3.44
CA ASN A 5 -12.37 27.02 4.41
C ASN A 5 -12.27 25.63 3.77
N ASP A 6 -12.59 25.50 2.49
CA ASP A 6 -12.57 24.20 1.82
C ASP A 6 -11.13 23.80 1.50
N ARG A 7 -10.81 22.54 1.80
CA ARG A 7 -9.53 21.92 1.45
C ARG A 7 -9.75 20.96 0.30
N ILE A 8 -8.92 21.10 -0.72
CA ILE A 8 -8.93 20.22 -1.89
C ILE A 8 -7.71 19.32 -1.79
N TYR A 9 -7.96 18.03 -1.82
CA TYR A 9 -6.93 17.01 -1.90
C TYR A 9 -7.07 16.32 -3.24
N TYR A 10 -5.95 16.09 -3.91
CA TYR A 10 -5.92 15.32 -5.15
C TYR A 10 -4.77 14.33 -5.08
N HIS A 11 -4.96 13.20 -5.74
CA HIS A 11 -3.96 12.14 -5.87
C HIS A 11 -3.97 11.65 -7.31
N ASN A 12 -2.84 11.11 -7.78
CA ASN A 12 -2.88 10.30 -8.99
C ASN A 12 -3.87 9.14 -8.78
N ILE A 13 -4.56 8.70 -9.83
CA ILE A 13 -5.36 7.48 -9.71
C ILE A 13 -4.45 6.32 -9.29
N PHE A 14 -4.95 5.40 -8.47
CA PHE A 14 -4.19 4.20 -8.16
C PHE A 14 -3.85 3.47 -9.45
N ASN A 15 -2.62 2.96 -9.55
CA ASN A 15 -2.13 2.25 -10.73
C ASN A 15 -2.28 0.72 -10.61
N TRP A 16 -2.90 0.27 -9.52
CA TRP A 16 -3.04 -1.13 -9.17
C TRP A 16 -1.72 -1.92 -9.16
N GLY A 17 -0.61 -1.26 -8.76
CA GLY A 17 0.72 -1.88 -8.73
C GLY A 17 1.19 -2.24 -10.14
N GLY A 18 1.04 -1.28 -11.05
CA GLY A 18 1.45 -1.36 -12.47
C GLY A 18 0.67 -2.36 -13.32
N GLN A 19 -0.55 -2.70 -12.91
CA GLN A 19 -1.39 -3.66 -13.63
C GLN A 19 -2.27 -3.02 -14.72
N LEU A 20 -2.35 -1.69 -14.77
CA LEU A 20 -3.14 -0.97 -15.76
C LEU A 20 -2.34 -0.67 -17.03
N ASP A 21 -2.84 -1.14 -18.17
CA ASP A 21 -2.29 -0.78 -19.48
C ASP A 21 -2.46 0.71 -19.76
N GLY A 22 -1.38 1.37 -20.21
CA GLY A 22 -1.40 2.79 -20.58
C GLY A 22 -1.55 3.75 -19.40
N PHE A 23 -1.37 3.30 -18.16
CA PHE A 23 -1.34 4.20 -17.01
C PHE A 23 -0.24 5.25 -17.18
N SER A 24 -0.58 6.51 -16.93
CA SER A 24 0.36 7.62 -16.87
C SER A 24 -0.05 8.55 -15.73
N PRO A 25 0.86 8.87 -14.80
CA PRO A 25 0.55 9.79 -13.72
C PRO A 25 0.33 11.20 -14.27
N VAL A 26 -0.60 11.96 -13.66
CA VAL A 26 -0.89 13.35 -14.06
C VAL A 26 0.18 14.30 -13.51
N LYS A 27 0.77 13.96 -12.36
CA LYS A 27 1.91 14.67 -11.76
C LYS A 27 2.93 13.67 -11.21
N SER A 28 4.18 14.11 -11.08
CA SER A 28 5.20 13.35 -10.36
C SER A 28 4.80 13.16 -8.91
N THR A 29 5.02 11.96 -8.41
CA THR A 29 4.84 11.57 -7.01
C THR A 29 6.03 10.75 -6.56
N TYR A 30 6.20 10.61 -5.25
CA TYR A 30 7.25 9.79 -4.67
C TYR A 30 6.66 8.84 -3.62
N GLU A 31 7.09 7.58 -3.66
CA GLU A 31 6.70 6.57 -2.68
C GLU A 31 7.76 6.50 -1.57
N PRO A 32 7.40 6.67 -0.28
CA PRO A 32 8.37 6.85 0.81
C PRO A 32 9.20 5.61 1.18
N ASN A 33 9.02 4.50 0.46
CA ASN A 33 9.63 3.19 0.67
C ASN A 33 9.45 2.64 2.10
N LEU A 34 8.37 3.03 2.78
CA LEU A 34 8.03 2.54 4.12
C LEU A 34 7.33 1.17 4.05
N PRO A 35 7.40 0.34 5.11
CA PRO A 35 6.57 -0.86 5.22
C PRO A 35 5.08 -0.53 5.02
N CYS A 36 4.46 -1.16 4.03
CA CYS A 36 3.04 -1.00 3.73
C CYS A 36 2.17 -1.58 4.86
N VAL A 37 1.41 -0.72 5.54
CA VAL A 37 0.57 -1.12 6.68
C VAL A 37 -0.50 -2.15 6.31
N SER A 38 -0.89 -2.23 5.03
CA SER A 38 -1.93 -3.16 4.55
C SER A 38 -1.63 -4.62 4.91
N LEU A 39 -0.36 -5.04 5.01
CA LEU A 39 -0.02 -6.42 5.38
C LEU A 39 -0.37 -6.77 6.85
N TRP A 40 -0.69 -5.78 7.68
CA TRP A 40 -1.04 -5.94 9.09
C TRP A 40 -2.46 -5.47 9.41
N SER A 41 -3.08 -4.64 8.57
CA SER A 41 -4.40 -4.06 8.84
C SER A 41 -5.48 -4.43 7.83
N LEU A 42 -5.12 -5.05 6.69
CA LEU A 42 -6.06 -5.33 5.60
C LEU A 42 -6.08 -6.83 5.27
N PHE A 43 -7.29 -7.38 5.12
CA PHE A 43 -7.53 -8.72 4.58
C PHE A 43 -8.60 -8.64 3.50
N VAL A 44 -8.26 -9.07 2.28
CA VAL A 44 -9.15 -8.99 1.11
C VAL A 44 -9.62 -10.38 0.75
N ILE A 45 -10.92 -10.53 0.48
CA ILE A 45 -11.51 -11.78 0.00
C ILE A 45 -12.26 -11.43 -1.28
N PHE A 46 -11.92 -12.08 -2.39
CA PHE A 46 -12.65 -11.96 -3.64
C PHE A 46 -13.99 -12.68 -3.57
N GLY A 47 -14.92 -12.34 -4.46
CA GLY A 47 -16.26 -12.91 -4.46
C GLY A 47 -16.30 -14.44 -4.66
N ASP A 48 -15.22 -15.03 -5.15
CA ASP A 48 -15.04 -16.47 -5.31
C ASP A 48 -14.24 -17.14 -4.17
N GLY A 49 -13.91 -16.40 -3.12
CA GLY A 49 -13.19 -16.90 -1.94
C GLY A 49 -11.66 -16.80 -2.01
N ARG A 50 -11.08 -16.47 -3.17
CA ARG A 50 -9.62 -16.28 -3.28
C ARG A 50 -9.16 -15.04 -2.50
N VAL A 51 -7.99 -15.15 -1.88
CA VAL A 51 -7.38 -14.09 -1.05
C VAL A 51 -6.11 -13.58 -1.75
N PRO A 52 -6.11 -12.35 -2.29
CA PRO A 52 -4.90 -11.73 -2.86
C PRO A 52 -4.00 -11.12 -1.77
N LEU A 53 -2.82 -10.64 -2.16
CA LEU A 53 -1.88 -10.00 -1.23
C LEU A 53 -2.45 -8.71 -0.58
N CYS A 54 -3.14 -7.89 -1.37
CA CYS A 54 -3.82 -6.67 -0.92
C CYS A 54 -4.89 -6.25 -1.95
N ASN A 55 -5.62 -5.16 -1.69
CA ASN A 55 -6.68 -4.65 -2.56
C ASN A 55 -6.18 -4.12 -3.92
N ILE A 56 -4.89 -3.83 -4.04
CA ILE A 56 -4.23 -3.40 -5.27
C ILE A 56 -3.98 -4.59 -6.21
N ASP A 57 -3.85 -5.80 -5.67
CA ASP A 57 -3.66 -7.05 -6.42
C ASP A 57 -4.98 -7.58 -7.03
N TYR A 58 -5.62 -6.78 -7.87
CA TYR A 58 -6.97 -7.10 -8.39
C TYR A 58 -7.00 -8.33 -9.32
N ASN A 59 -5.90 -8.65 -10.01
CA ASN A 59 -5.80 -9.89 -10.81
C ASN A 59 -5.33 -11.10 -10.00
N ASN A 60 -5.14 -10.97 -8.68
CA ASN A 60 -4.62 -12.04 -7.82
C ASN A 60 -3.29 -12.63 -8.31
N ARG A 61 -2.34 -11.76 -8.71
CA ARG A 61 -0.98 -12.17 -9.12
C ARG A 61 -0.18 -12.72 -7.95
N TYR A 62 -0.54 -12.36 -6.71
CA TYR A 62 0.10 -12.77 -5.47
C TYR A 62 -0.91 -13.44 -4.53
N PRO A 63 -1.43 -14.63 -4.87
CA PRO A 63 -2.43 -15.32 -4.06
C PRO A 63 -1.86 -15.72 -2.69
N LEU A 64 -2.57 -15.37 -1.63
CA LEU A 64 -2.28 -15.78 -0.25
C LEU A 64 -3.01 -17.07 0.14
N GLY A 65 -4.17 -17.34 -0.44
CA GLY A 65 -4.98 -18.52 -0.14
C GLY A 65 -6.39 -18.46 -0.71
N ASP A 66 -7.25 -19.35 -0.21
CA ASP A 66 -8.67 -19.45 -0.57
C ASP A 66 -9.47 -19.86 0.68
N ILE A 67 -10.47 -19.06 1.05
CA ILE A 67 -11.28 -19.27 2.26
C ILE A 67 -12.21 -20.49 2.16
N THR A 68 -12.39 -21.06 0.97
CA THR A 68 -13.15 -22.32 0.79
C THR A 68 -12.34 -23.55 1.25
N ASN A 69 -11.01 -23.40 1.35
CA ASN A 69 -10.09 -24.48 1.71
C ASN A 69 -9.32 -24.25 3.02
N SER A 70 -9.34 -23.04 3.57
CA SER A 70 -8.57 -22.67 4.77
C SER A 70 -9.29 -21.59 5.57
N SER A 71 -9.07 -21.55 6.88
CA SER A 71 -9.62 -20.47 7.69
C SER A 71 -8.90 -19.14 7.42
N ILE A 72 -9.58 -18.02 7.71
CA ILE A 72 -8.97 -16.68 7.64
C ILE A 72 -7.72 -16.62 8.54
N GLU A 73 -7.77 -17.24 9.73
CA GLU A 73 -6.64 -17.28 10.66
C GLU A 73 -5.43 -18.00 10.06
N ASP A 74 -5.64 -19.15 9.41
CA ASP A 74 -4.56 -19.92 8.78
C ASP A 74 -3.88 -19.11 7.66
N ILE A 75 -4.68 -18.43 6.82
CA ILE A 75 -4.15 -17.59 5.73
C ILE A 75 -3.42 -16.37 6.33
N TRP A 76 -3.98 -15.74 7.35
CA TRP A 76 -3.40 -14.57 8.03
C TRP A 76 -2.07 -14.87 8.75
N ARG A 77 -1.96 -16.06 9.33
CA ARG A 77 -0.75 -16.54 10.03
C ARG A 77 0.17 -17.35 9.12
N SER A 78 -0.16 -17.50 7.84
CA SER A 78 0.60 -18.30 6.88
C SER A 78 2.07 -17.88 6.78
N SER A 79 2.93 -18.84 6.47
CA SER A 79 4.35 -18.58 6.18
C SER A 79 4.51 -17.62 5.00
N LEU A 80 3.60 -17.66 4.03
CA LEU A 80 3.60 -16.81 2.84
C LEU A 80 3.35 -15.33 3.20
N LEU A 81 2.27 -15.02 3.91
CA LEU A 81 2.01 -13.62 4.32
C LEU A 81 3.12 -13.11 5.26
N ASN A 82 3.62 -13.97 6.16
CA ASN A 82 4.74 -13.62 7.02
C ASN A 82 6.05 -13.38 6.26
N ARG A 83 6.27 -14.04 5.11
CA ARG A 83 7.41 -13.74 4.22
C ARG A 83 7.30 -12.31 3.67
N TYR A 84 6.13 -11.89 3.19
CA TYR A 84 5.94 -10.52 2.68
C TYR A 84 6.09 -9.47 3.78
N ARG A 85 5.60 -9.73 4.99
CA ARG A 85 5.81 -8.87 6.16
C ARG A 85 7.30 -8.70 6.47
N LYS A 86 8.08 -9.79 6.45
CA LYS A 86 9.54 -9.75 6.65
C LYS A 86 10.26 -8.95 5.57
N LEU A 87 9.86 -9.08 4.30
CA LEU A 87 10.43 -8.28 3.21
C LEU A 87 10.19 -6.79 3.43
N HIS A 88 8.98 -6.40 3.84
CA HIS A 88 8.65 -5.00 4.12
C HIS A 88 9.46 -4.45 5.31
N LEU A 89 9.52 -5.18 6.44
CA LEU A 89 10.32 -4.78 7.60
C LEU A 89 11.82 -4.74 7.32
N GLY A 90 12.29 -5.50 6.33
CA GLY A 90 13.69 -5.55 5.92
C GLY A 90 14.08 -4.51 4.85
N ASN A 91 13.25 -3.51 4.56
CA ASN A 91 13.43 -2.55 3.46
C ASN A 91 13.57 -3.20 2.07
N LYS A 92 12.92 -4.35 1.88
CA LYS A 92 12.94 -5.17 0.66
C LYS A 92 11.57 -5.29 0.01
N LYS A 93 10.67 -4.34 0.25
CA LYS A 93 9.34 -4.38 -0.40
C LYS A 93 9.43 -4.25 -1.92
N SER A 94 10.45 -3.56 -2.42
CA SER A 94 10.74 -3.44 -3.85
C SER A 94 11.08 -4.78 -4.52
N ASP A 95 11.40 -5.82 -3.74
CA ASP A 95 11.61 -7.18 -4.27
C ASP A 95 10.28 -7.85 -4.65
N ILE A 96 9.14 -7.22 -4.33
CA ILE A 96 7.80 -7.65 -4.68
C ILE A 96 7.30 -6.69 -5.76
N SER A 97 7.22 -7.13 -7.02
CA SER A 97 7.00 -6.22 -8.16
C SER A 97 5.74 -5.35 -8.01
N ILE A 98 4.65 -5.92 -7.49
CA ILE A 98 3.41 -5.13 -7.26
C ILE A 98 3.61 -4.02 -6.21
N CYS A 99 4.47 -4.25 -5.21
CA CYS A 99 4.78 -3.26 -4.18
C CYS A 99 5.80 -2.23 -4.68
N GLN A 100 6.74 -2.64 -5.53
CA GLN A 100 7.69 -1.73 -6.19
C GLN A 100 6.98 -0.70 -7.07
N GLU A 101 5.92 -1.14 -7.78
CA GLU A 101 5.16 -0.30 -8.70
C GLU A 101 3.96 0.38 -8.02
N CYS A 102 3.69 0.13 -6.74
CA CYS A 102 2.50 0.63 -6.05
C CYS A 102 2.57 2.14 -5.79
N ASN A 103 1.49 2.86 -6.10
CA ASN A 103 1.35 4.30 -5.84
C ASN A 103 0.31 4.67 -4.76
N VAL A 104 -0.05 3.71 -3.88
CA VAL A 104 -1.06 3.97 -2.83
C VAL A 104 -0.57 4.96 -1.79
N TRP A 105 0.72 4.91 -1.47
CA TRP A 105 1.35 5.75 -0.45
C TRP A 105 2.17 6.88 -1.05
N ASP A 106 1.96 7.15 -2.34
CA ASP A 106 2.64 8.22 -3.04
C ASP A 106 2.28 9.58 -2.43
N GLU A 107 3.29 10.42 -2.21
CA GLU A 107 3.13 11.79 -1.76
C GLU A 107 3.42 12.78 -2.90
N GLY A 108 2.73 13.92 -2.88
CA GLY A 108 2.97 15.02 -3.81
C GLY A 108 4.32 15.67 -3.57
N THR A 109 5.03 16.04 -4.64
CA THR A 109 6.44 16.48 -4.55
C THR A 109 6.65 17.96 -4.25
N GLU A 110 5.61 18.79 -4.17
CA GLU A 110 5.74 20.25 -3.92
C GLU A 110 4.54 20.82 -3.17
N ASN A 111 4.77 21.63 -2.11
CA ASN A 111 3.89 22.61 -1.42
C ASN A 111 2.42 22.26 -1.13
N ASP A 112 1.96 21.08 -1.50
CA ASP A 112 0.66 20.57 -1.15
C ASP A 112 0.78 20.02 0.27
N ASP A 113 0.15 20.71 1.22
CA ASP A 113 0.06 20.40 2.65
C ASP A 113 -0.48 18.97 2.91
N PHE A 114 0.28 17.93 2.60
CA PHE A 114 -0.14 16.55 2.85
C PHE A 114 0.36 16.03 4.18
N LEU A 115 1.49 16.50 4.68
CA LEU A 115 2.02 16.27 6.03
C LEU A 115 2.93 17.46 6.37
N SER A 116 2.60 18.25 7.39
CA SER A 116 3.54 19.29 7.84
C SER A 116 4.89 18.65 8.16
N ASP A 117 6.01 19.28 7.77
CA ASP A 117 7.37 18.79 8.07
C ASP A 117 7.53 18.35 9.54
N LYS A 118 6.82 19.05 10.43
CA LYS A 118 6.72 18.73 11.86
C LYS A 118 6.20 17.31 12.13
N TYR A 119 5.10 16.91 11.49
CA TYR A 119 4.49 15.59 11.71
C TYR A 119 5.33 14.46 11.10
N ALA A 120 5.96 14.70 9.94
CA ALA A 120 6.90 13.74 9.37
C ALA A 120 8.12 13.53 10.28
N GLN A 121 8.64 14.59 10.90
CA GLN A 121 9.72 14.51 11.90
C GLN A 121 9.28 13.79 13.18
N ASP A 122 8.07 14.06 13.68
CA ASP A 122 7.53 13.45 14.89
C ASP A 122 7.38 11.92 14.73
N ILE A 123 6.86 11.44 13.59
CA ILE A 123 6.80 9.99 13.31
C ILE A 123 8.21 9.39 13.24
N LYS A 124 9.13 10.03 12.53
CA LYS A 124 10.50 9.53 12.33
C LYS A 124 11.29 9.41 13.65
N LEU A 125 10.98 10.25 14.63
CA LEU A 125 11.54 10.18 15.98
C LEU A 125 10.90 9.06 16.81
N GLN A 126 9.59 8.82 16.66
CA GLN A 126 8.90 7.75 17.36
C GLN A 126 9.31 6.35 16.88
N THR A 127 9.64 6.18 15.60
CA THR A 127 10.09 4.87 15.07
C THR A 127 11.52 4.49 15.48
N LYS A 128 12.33 5.43 15.97
CA LYS A 128 13.69 5.15 16.49
C LYS A 128 13.73 4.65 17.93
N LEU A 129 12.58 4.59 18.60
CA LEU A 129 12.43 4.17 20.00
C LEU A 129 11.88 2.74 20.15
N LEU A 130 11.80 1.98 19.05
CA LEU A 130 11.48 0.55 18.98
C LEU A 130 12.62 -0.20 18.29
#